data_AF-A0A524EYS1-F1
#
_entry.id   AF-A0A524EYS1-F1
#
_cell.length_a   1.000
_cell.length_b   1.000
_cell.length_c   1.000
_cell.angle_alpha   90.00
_cell.angle_beta   90.00
_cell.angle_gamma   90.00
#
_symmetry.space_group_name_H-M   'P 1'
#
loop_
_entity.id
_entity.type
_entity.pdbx_description
1 polymer ?
#
loop_
_entity_poly.entity_id
_entity_poly.type
_entity_poly.pdbx_seq_one_letter_code
_entity_poly.pdbx_strand_id
1 'polypeptide(L)'
;MHHGVAVGIFAIYVIQFLSKNSDRYINIAELFDVDIKKHSRAEILSELTVKYKIFLKKLELPTCISELKDSNISIEQIKSRMNDLINFAWDDICTFDNARVPIKEELEKIFLYAYEGKDINF
;
A
#
# COMPACT_ATOMS: atom_id res chain seq x y z
N MET A 1 14.05 -2.73 -8.32
CA MET A 1 13.45 -1.75 -7.38
C MET A 1 14.19 -1.84 -6.05
N HIS A 2 14.62 -0.73 -5.46
CA HIS A 2 15.27 -0.73 -4.14
C HIS A 2 14.25 -1.08 -3.04
N HIS A 3 14.64 -1.86 -2.03
CA HIS A 3 13.72 -2.37 -1.00
C HIS A 3 12.94 -1.25 -0.29
N GLY A 4 13.62 -0.19 0.16
CA GLY A 4 12.96 0.93 0.83
C GLY A 4 11.95 1.69 -0.04
N VAL A 5 12.15 1.72 -1.36
CA VAL A 5 11.20 2.34 -2.30
C VAL A 5 9.96 1.45 -2.46
N ALA A 6 10.16 0.13 -2.56
CA ALA A 6 9.07 -0.84 -2.58
C ALA A 6 8.22 -0.73 -1.32
N VAL A 7 8.85 -0.77 -0.15
CA VAL A 7 8.17 -0.63 1.15
C VAL A 7 7.44 0.71 1.22
N GLY A 8 8.08 1.81 0.81
CA GLY A 8 7.45 3.13 0.77
C GLY A 8 6.17 3.16 -0.07
N ILE A 9 6.20 2.60 -1.29
CA ILE A 9 5.01 2.52 -2.14
C ILE A 9 3.93 1.66 -1.46
N PHE A 10 4.26 0.42 -1.10
CA PHE A 10 3.26 -0.56 -0.65
C PHE A 10 2.69 -0.29 0.74
N ALA A 11 3.39 0.44 1.61
CA ALA A 11 2.98 0.68 2.98
C ALA A 11 1.55 1.24 3.07
N ILE A 12 1.20 2.24 2.26
CA ILE A 12 -0.12 2.84 2.37
C ILE A 12 -1.25 1.94 1.86
N TYR A 13 -1.01 1.17 0.78
CA TYR A 13 -1.98 0.20 0.27
C TYR A 13 -2.22 -0.92 1.28
N VAL A 14 -1.16 -1.44 1.90
CA VAL A 14 -1.26 -2.45 2.96
C VAL A 14 -1.95 -1.89 4.19
N ILE A 15 -1.65 -0.65 4.61
CA ILE A 15 -2.36 0.02 5.70
C ILE A 15 -3.86 0.10 5.41
N GLN A 16 -4.27 0.52 4.22
CA GLN A 16 -5.69 0.58 3.84
C GLN A 16 -6.35 -0.80 3.92
N PHE A 17 -5.67 -1.85 3.40
CA PHE A 17 -6.15 -3.23 3.44
C PHE A 17 -6.31 -3.78 4.86
N LEU A 18 -5.28 -3.59 5.71
CA LEU A 18 -5.25 -4.10 7.09
C LEU A 18 -6.15 -3.28 8.03
N SER A 19 -6.41 -2.02 7.70
CA SER A 19 -7.34 -1.15 8.43
C SER A 19 -8.81 -1.58 8.29
N LYS A 20 -9.13 -2.68 7.62
CA LYS A 20 -10.46 -3.30 7.82
C LYS A 20 -10.56 -4.11 9.11
N ASN A 21 -9.43 -4.54 9.67
CA ASN A 21 -9.37 -5.47 10.81
C ASN A 21 -8.54 -4.96 11.99
N SER A 22 -7.98 -3.75 11.92
CA SER A 22 -7.16 -3.22 13.01
C SER A 22 -7.14 -1.70 13.08
N ASP A 23 -7.31 -1.16 14.28
CA ASP A 23 -7.24 0.28 14.57
C ASP A 23 -5.81 0.78 14.80
N ARG A 24 -4.82 -0.12 14.78
CA ARG A 24 -3.40 0.21 15.03
C ARG A 24 -2.89 1.31 14.10
N TYR A 25 -3.47 1.44 12.90
CA TYR A 25 -3.07 2.41 11.89
C TYR A 25 -3.74 3.77 12.05
N ILE A 26 -4.83 3.87 12.83
CA ILE A 26 -5.43 5.18 13.18
C ILE A 26 -4.44 6.00 14.00
N ASN A 27 -3.77 5.39 14.98
CA ASN A 27 -2.83 6.12 15.85
C ASN A 27 -1.60 6.62 15.07
N ILE A 28 -1.24 5.96 13.96
CA ILE A 28 -0.18 6.44 13.07
C ILE A 28 -0.58 7.77 12.41
N ALA A 29 -1.87 8.00 12.18
CA ALA A 29 -2.36 9.23 11.56
C ALA A 29 -2.02 10.48 12.40
N GLU A 30 -1.93 10.36 13.72
CA GLU A 30 -1.48 11.46 14.59
C GLU A 30 -0.05 11.92 14.25
N LEU A 31 0.84 11.00 13.83
CA LEU A 31 2.20 11.32 13.39
C LEU A 31 2.25 12.11 12.07
N PHE A 32 1.14 12.12 11.33
CA PHE A 32 0.96 12.86 10.08
C PHE A 32 0.06 14.10 10.26
N ASP A 33 -0.10 14.55 11.51
CA ASP A 33 -0.92 15.70 11.89
C ASP A 33 -2.40 15.55 11.49
N VAL A 34 -2.95 14.33 11.56
CA VAL A 34 -4.37 14.05 11.34
C VAL A 34 -5.12 14.10 12.68
N ASP A 35 -6.23 14.84 12.75
CA ASP A 35 -7.06 14.94 13.96
C ASP A 35 -7.99 13.73 14.11
N ILE A 36 -7.50 12.70 14.82
CA ILE A 36 -8.24 11.45 15.01
C ILE A 36 -9.47 11.57 15.94
N LYS A 37 -9.64 12.69 16.65
CA LYS A 37 -10.77 12.89 17.58
C LYS A 37 -11.98 13.51 16.90
N LYS A 38 -11.79 14.18 15.76
CA LYS A 38 -12.86 14.89 15.04
C LYS A 38 -13.34 14.17 13.78
N HIS A 39 -12.61 13.17 13.32
CA HIS A 39 -12.89 12.47 12.06
C HIS A 39 -13.37 11.04 12.31
N SER A 40 -14.24 10.56 11.42
CA SER A 40 -14.57 9.13 11.34
C SER A 40 -13.35 8.31 10.92
N ARG A 41 -13.38 7.00 11.17
CA ARG A 41 -12.32 6.07 10.73
C ARG A 41 -11.99 6.22 9.24
N ALA A 42 -13.00 6.34 8.39
CA ALA A 42 -12.81 6.44 6.95
C ALA A 42 -12.11 7.76 6.56
N GLU A 43 -12.50 8.86 7.20
CA GLU A 43 -11.88 10.18 7.00
C GLU A 43 -10.42 10.18 7.47
N ILE A 44 -10.14 9.59 8.64
CA ILE A 44 -8.76 9.46 9.17
C ILE A 44 -7.87 8.69 8.19
N LEU A 45 -8.34 7.54 7.69
CA LEU A 45 -7.55 6.73 6.74
C LEU A 45 -7.35 7.44 5.40
N SER A 46 -8.37 8.16 4.92
CA SER A 46 -8.28 8.98 3.72
C SER A 46 -7.24 10.09 3.90
N GLU A 47 -7.28 10.83 5.01
CA GLU A 47 -6.34 11.91 5.29
C GLU A 47 -4.91 11.38 5.48
N LEU A 48 -4.74 10.28 6.23
CA LEU A 48 -3.45 9.60 6.36
C LEU A 48 -2.89 9.19 4.99
N THR A 49 -3.74 8.66 4.09
CA THR A 49 -3.34 8.29 2.72
C THR A 49 -2.80 9.49 1.97
N VAL A 50 -3.51 10.62 2.00
CA VAL A 50 -3.09 11.86 1.34
C VAL A 50 -1.78 12.36 1.93
N LYS A 51 -1.66 12.45 3.26
CA LYS A 51 -0.47 12.93 3.95
C LYS A 51 0.76 12.05 3.70
N TYR A 52 0.57 10.73 3.69
CA TYR A 52 1.63 9.77 3.37
C TYR A 52 2.11 9.91 1.93
N LYS A 53 1.20 10.05 0.96
CA LYS A 53 1.57 10.32 -0.45
C LYS A 53 2.31 11.65 -0.58
N ILE A 54 1.89 12.70 0.13
CA ILE A 54 2.61 13.98 0.18
C ILE A 54 4.02 13.80 0.76
N PHE A 55 4.16 13.02 1.83
CA PHE A 55 5.46 12.71 2.43
C PHE A 55 6.41 12.02 1.45
N LEU A 56 5.94 10.99 0.72
CA LEU A 56 6.75 10.35 -0.32
C LEU A 56 7.17 11.33 -1.42
N LYS A 57 6.25 12.18 -1.90
CA LYS A 57 6.55 13.19 -2.91
C LYS A 57 7.60 14.21 -2.44
N LYS A 58 7.59 14.61 -1.15
CA LYS A 58 8.62 15.48 -0.57
C LYS A 58 10.00 14.83 -0.54
N LEU A 59 10.08 13.50 -0.50
CA LEU A 59 11.32 12.73 -0.62
C LEU A 59 11.67 12.40 -2.09
N GLU A 60 10.95 12.98 -3.05
CA GLU A 60 11.09 12.68 -4.48
C GLU A 60 10.86 11.20 -4.83
N LEU A 61 10.10 10.49 -3.99
CA LEU A 61 9.74 9.10 -4.18
C LEU A 61 8.41 8.95 -4.93
N PRO A 62 8.24 7.89 -5.73
CA PRO A 62 6.97 7.54 -6.34
C PRO A 62 5.96 7.10 -5.27
N THR A 63 4.68 7.32 -5.57
CA THR A 63 3.56 6.89 -4.72
C THR A 63 2.88 5.62 -5.23
N CYS A 64 3.15 5.23 -6.47
CA CYS A 64 2.68 4.02 -7.11
C CYS A 64 3.75 3.46 -8.06
N ILE A 65 3.62 2.21 -8.51
CA ILE A 65 4.65 1.55 -9.34
C ILE A 65 4.77 2.24 -10.70
N SER A 66 3.66 2.70 -11.29
CA SER A 66 3.68 3.40 -12.60
C SER A 66 4.43 4.74 -12.58
N GLU A 67 4.68 5.32 -11.40
CA GLU A 67 5.48 6.53 -11.22
C GLU A 67 6.99 6.28 -11.06
N LEU A 68 7.43 5.02 -10.99
CA LEU A 68 8.85 4.68 -10.88
C LEU A 68 9.60 5.19 -12.13
N LYS A 69 10.27 6.34 -11.97
CA LYS A 69 11.22 6.88 -12.95
C LYS A 69 12.28 5.82 -13.25
N ASP A 70 12.67 5.71 -14.52
CA ASP A 70 13.65 4.75 -15.03
C ASP A 70 13.24 3.25 -14.93
N SER A 71 11.99 2.96 -14.55
CA SER A 71 11.51 1.58 -14.57
C SER A 71 10.87 1.27 -15.93
N ASN A 72 11.35 0.20 -16.58
CA ASN A 72 10.69 -0.38 -17.75
C ASN A 72 9.48 -1.25 -17.37
N ILE A 73 8.92 -1.07 -16.16
CA ILE A 73 7.88 -1.92 -15.60
C ILE A 73 6.53 -1.49 -16.17
N SER A 74 6.09 -2.16 -17.21
CA SER A 74 4.74 -1.99 -17.75
C SER A 74 3.73 -2.85 -17.01
N ILE A 75 2.43 -2.51 -17.14
CA ILE A 75 1.35 -3.32 -16.58
C ILE A 75 1.35 -4.74 -17.17
N GLU A 76 1.72 -4.90 -18.45
CA GLU A 76 1.84 -6.21 -19.10
C GLU A 76 2.94 -7.05 -18.47
N GLN A 77 4.09 -6.44 -18.12
CA GLN A 77 5.15 -7.14 -17.40
C GLN A 77 4.68 -7.60 -16.04
N ILE A 78 3.99 -6.74 -15.27
CA ILE A 78 3.41 -7.12 -13.97
C ILE A 78 2.43 -8.28 -14.15
N LYS A 79 1.49 -8.17 -15.09
CA LYS A 79 0.50 -9.22 -15.35
C LYS A 79 1.16 -10.54 -15.76
N SER A 80 2.19 -10.50 -16.60
CA SER A 80 2.92 -11.72 -17.01
C SER A 80 3.66 -12.42 -15.87
N ARG A 81 3.99 -11.69 -14.80
CA ARG A 81 4.67 -12.18 -13.60
C ARG A 81 3.74 -12.27 -12.38
N MET A 82 2.45 -12.05 -12.56
CA MET A 82 1.52 -11.89 -11.44
C MET A 82 1.46 -13.13 -10.54
N ASN A 83 1.43 -14.32 -11.15
CA ASN A 83 1.45 -15.58 -10.40
C ASN A 83 2.72 -15.72 -9.55
N ASP A 84 3.89 -15.36 -10.09
CA ASP A 84 5.15 -15.39 -9.35
C ASP A 84 5.11 -14.40 -8.18
N LEU A 85 4.66 -13.17 -8.42
CA LEU A 85 4.53 -12.12 -7.39
C LEU A 85 3.57 -12.53 -6.26
N ILE A 86 2.42 -13.09 -6.60
CA ILE A 86 1.43 -13.57 -5.64
C ILE A 86 2.00 -14.73 -4.83
N ASN A 87 2.65 -15.70 -5.47
CA ASN A 87 3.23 -16.84 -4.77
C ASN A 87 4.35 -16.39 -3.83
N PHE A 88 5.25 -15.52 -4.28
CA PHE A 88 6.30 -14.98 -3.41
C PHE A 88 5.72 -14.20 -2.23
N ALA A 89 4.71 -13.37 -2.44
CA ALA A 89 4.07 -12.64 -1.34
C ALA A 89 3.31 -13.58 -0.38
N TRP A 90 2.60 -14.58 -0.90
CA TRP A 90 1.84 -15.54 -0.10
C TRP A 90 2.75 -16.48 0.71
N ASP A 91 3.86 -16.92 0.12
CA ASP A 91 4.81 -17.83 0.76
C ASP A 91 5.79 -17.10 1.71
N ASP A 92 5.80 -15.77 1.72
CA ASP A 92 6.59 -14.97 2.65
C ASP A 92 6.00 -15.06 4.07
N ILE A 93 6.82 -15.48 5.04
CA ILE A 93 6.39 -15.65 6.43
C ILE A 93 5.85 -14.35 7.04
N CYS A 94 6.32 -13.18 6.60
CA CYS A 94 5.83 -11.88 7.05
C CYS A 94 4.36 -11.65 6.70
N THR A 95 3.81 -12.33 5.68
CA THR A 95 2.39 -12.21 5.30
C THR A 95 1.48 -12.73 6.41
N PHE A 96 1.89 -13.82 7.09
CA PHE A 96 1.08 -14.46 8.13
C PHE A 96 1.10 -13.75 9.49
N ASP A 97 2.01 -12.78 9.69
CA ASP A 97 2.08 -11.95 10.90
C ASP A 97 1.20 -10.68 10.82
N ASN A 98 0.51 -10.48 9.68
CA ASN A 98 -0.37 -9.33 9.50
C ASN A 98 -1.70 -9.46 10.25
N ALA A 99 -2.33 -8.31 10.53
CA ALA A 99 -3.67 -8.23 11.15
C ALA A 99 -4.77 -8.99 10.39
N ARG A 100 -4.57 -9.12 9.08
CA ARG A 100 -5.44 -9.76 8.10
C ARG A 100 -4.51 -10.42 7.10
N VAL A 101 -4.66 -11.73 6.94
CA VAL A 101 -3.91 -12.52 5.96
C VAL A 101 -4.67 -12.42 4.63
N PRO A 102 -4.07 -11.86 3.56
CA PRO A 102 -4.74 -11.67 2.28
C PRO A 102 -4.84 -12.98 1.49
N ILE A 103 -5.99 -13.28 0.88
CA ILE A 103 -6.04 -14.38 -0.10
C ILE A 103 -5.29 -14.02 -1.39
N LYS A 104 -4.97 -15.00 -2.23
CA LYS A 104 -4.20 -14.78 -3.48
C LYS A 104 -4.86 -13.77 -4.42
N GLU A 105 -6.19 -13.77 -4.50
CA GLU A 105 -6.97 -12.82 -5.30
C GLU A 105 -6.92 -11.39 -4.75
N GLU A 106 -6.73 -11.23 -3.43
CA GLU A 106 -6.53 -9.92 -2.81
C GLU A 106 -5.11 -9.41 -3.05
N LEU A 107 -4.10 -10.28 -2.99
CA LEU A 107 -2.72 -9.94 -3.35
C LEU A 107 -2.63 -9.44 -4.79
N GLU A 108 -3.28 -10.13 -5.74
CA GLU A 108 -3.37 -9.68 -7.14
C GLU A 108 -3.92 -8.24 -7.23
N LYS A 109 -5.05 -7.98 -6.56
CA LYS A 109 -5.67 -6.66 -6.55
C LYS A 109 -4.77 -5.61 -5.91
N ILE A 110 -4.08 -5.92 -4.81
CA ILE A 110 -3.14 -5.01 -4.17
C ILE A 110 -2.03 -4.62 -5.15
N PHE A 111 -1.43 -5.57 -5.87
CA PHE A 111 -0.40 -5.28 -6.88
C PHE A 111 -0.92 -4.37 -8.00
N LEU A 112 -2.12 -4.65 -8.52
CA LEU A 112 -2.72 -3.83 -9.59
C LEU A 112 -3.07 -2.42 -9.10
N TYR A 113 -3.62 -2.28 -7.90
CA TYR A 113 -3.96 -0.99 -7.31
C TYR A 113 -2.70 -0.17 -6.99
N ALA A 114 -1.65 -0.83 -6.49
CA ALA A 114 -0.34 -0.21 -6.27
C ALA A 114 0.34 0.20 -7.58
N TYR A 115 0.07 -0.48 -8.70
CA TYR A 115 0.52 -0.03 -10.01
C TYR A 115 -0.21 1.22 -10.48
N GLU A 116 -1.54 1.19 -10.44
CA GLU A 116 -2.40 2.26 -10.96
C GLU A 116 -2.49 3.48 -10.04
N GLY A 117 -2.05 3.39 -8.79
CA GLY A 117 -2.19 4.47 -7.82
C GLY A 117 -3.54 4.53 -7.13
N LYS A 118 -4.36 3.47 -7.24
CA LYS A 118 -5.73 3.42 -6.71
C LYS A 118 -5.78 3.02 -5.24
N ASP A 119 -6.61 3.70 -4.47
CA ASP A 119 -6.82 3.39 -3.06
C ASP A 119 -7.58 2.07 -2.87
N ILE A 120 -7.18 1.27 -1.86
CA ILE A 120 -7.81 -0.02 -1.56
C ILE A 120 -9.21 0.19 -0.99
N ASN A 121 -10.18 -0.56 -1.51
CA ASN A 121 -11.59 -0.50 -1.10
C ASN A 121 -12.19 -1.86 -0.69
N PHE A 122 -11.39 -2.93 -0.66
CA PHE A 122 -11.83 -4.33 -0.42
C PHE A 122 -11.22 -4.97 0.84
#